data_AF-A0A7W1E1F3-F1
#
_entry.id   AF-A0A7W1E1F3-F1
#
_cell.length_a   1.000
_cell.length_b   1.000
_cell.length_c   1.000
_cell.angle_alpha   90.00
_cell.angle_beta   90.00
_cell.angle_gamma   90.00
#
_symmetry.space_group_name_H-M   'P 1'
#
loop_
_entity.id
_entity.type
_entity.pdbx_description
1 polymer ?
#
loop_
_entity_poly.entity_id
_entity_poly.type
_entity_poly.pdbx_seq_one_letter_code
_entity_poly.pdbx_strand_id
1 'polypeptide(L)' 'REVATALSLSERTVARHVSNIFTKIGVASRSAATAYAFEQGIVVRRA' A
#
# COMPACT_ATOMS: atom_id res chain seq x y z
N ARG A 1 9.19 3.78 -6.77
CA ARG A 1 9.40 3.96 -8.22
C ARG A 1 8.28 3.39 -9.10
N GLU A 2 8.09 2.08 -9.25
CA GLU A 2 7.16 1.50 -10.26
C GLU A 2 5.73 2.05 -10.21
N VAL A 3 5.11 2.07 -9.02
CA VAL A 3 3.76 2.64 -8.81
C VAL A 3 3.68 4.11 -9.23
N ALA A 4 4.76 4.87 -9.02
CA ALA A 4 4.81 6.29 -9.37
C ALA A 4 4.83 6.45 -10.89
N THR A 5 5.65 5.65 -11.59
CA THR A 5 5.70 5.63 -13.06
C THR A 5 4.37 5.21 -13.68
N ALA A 6 3.78 4.10 -13.20
CA ALA A 6 2.53 3.57 -13.74
C ALA A 6 1.35 4.54 -13.60
N LEU A 7 1.37 5.39 -12.57
CA LEU A 7 0.30 6.35 -12.29
C LEU A 7 0.65 7.80 -12.68
N SER A 8 1.80 8.04 -13.32
CA SER A 8 2.31 9.39 -13.63
C SER A 8 2.38 10.31 -12.40
N LEU A 9 2.80 9.77 -11.26
CA LEU A 9 2.94 10.48 -9.97
C LEU A 9 4.41 10.63 -9.56
N SER A 10 4.67 11.55 -8.62
CA SER A 10 5.98 11.62 -7.97
C SER A 10 6.17 10.49 -6.94
N GLU A 11 7.42 10.04 -6.74
CA GLU A 11 7.73 9.05 -5.70
C GLU A 11 7.35 9.55 -4.29
N ARG A 12 7.44 10.86 -4.04
CA ARG A 12 7.02 11.51 -2.78
C ARG A 12 5.51 11.39 -2.56
N THR A 13 4.71 11.55 -3.62
CA THR A 13 3.25 11.39 -3.55
C THR A 13 2.89 9.96 -3.16
N VAL A 14 3.49 8.97 -3.82
CA VAL A 14 3.28 7.55 -3.48
C VAL A 14 3.70 7.25 -2.04
N ALA A 15 4.85 7.75 -1.60
CA ALA A 15 5.32 7.57 -0.22
C ALA A 15 4.30 8.12 0.80
N ARG A 16 3.76 9.32 0.57
CA ARG A 16 2.74 9.91 1.44
C ARG A 16 1.46 9.06 1.49
N HIS A 17 0.99 8.55 0.34
CA HIS A 17 -0.18 7.67 0.31
C HIS A 17 0.06 6.37 1.08
N VAL A 18 1.22 5.75 0.92
CA VAL A 18 1.59 4.53 1.66
C VAL A 18 1.65 4.79 3.17
N SER A 19 2.30 5.87 3.61
CA SER A 19 2.33 6.26 5.02
C SER A 19 0.92 6.52 5.58
N ASN A 20 0.06 7.20 4.81
CA ASN A 20 -1.32 7.43 5.24
C ASN A 20 -2.13 6.14 5.37
N ILE A 21 -1.93 5.17 4.47
CA ILE A 21 -2.57 3.85 4.56
C ILE A 21 -2.15 3.17 5.86
N PHE A 22 -0.85 3.17 6.17
CA PHE A 22 -0.31 2.58 7.39
C PHE A 22 -0.95 3.17 8.65
N THR A 23 -1.04 4.50 8.72
CA THR A 23 -1.72 5.19 9.83
C THR A 23 -3.19 4.80 9.92
N LYS A 24 -3.90 4.70 8.79
CA LYS A 24 -5.34 4.38 8.77
C LYS A 24 -5.64 2.96 9.26
N ILE A 25 -4.77 2.00 8.95
CA ILE A 25 -4.99 0.58 9.29
C ILE A 25 -4.15 0.12 10.50
N GLY A 26 -3.40 1.04 11.13
CA GLY A 26 -2.66 0.76 12.37
C GLY A 26 -1.44 -0.15 12.20
N VAL A 27 -0.75 -0.13 11.06
CA VAL A 27 0.44 -0.97 10.80
C VAL A 27 1.70 -0.13 10.55
N ALA A 28 2.89 -0.72 10.71
CA ALA A 28 4.17 -0.01 10.60
C ALA A 28 4.98 -0.34 9.34
N SER A 29 4.53 -1.27 8.50
CA SER A 29 5.32 -1.76 7.35
C SER A 29 4.45 -2.17 6.17
N ARG A 30 5.08 -2.24 4.99
CA ARG A 30 4.43 -2.73 3.76
C ARG A 30 4.00 -4.18 3.90
N SER A 31 4.83 -5.04 4.50
CA SER A 31 4.50 -6.45 4.70
C SER A 31 3.28 -6.62 5.63
N ALA A 32 3.21 -5.85 6.72
CA ALA A 32 2.05 -5.85 7.61
C ALA A 32 0.78 -5.32 6.91
N ALA A 33 0.90 -4.26 6.10
CA ALA A 33 -0.22 -3.76 5.30
C ALA A 33 -0.72 -4.79 4.28
N THR A 34 0.19 -5.53 3.64
CA THR A 34 -0.17 -6.62 2.72
C THR A 34 -0.89 -7.75 3.45
N ALA A 35 -0.40 -8.18 4.62
CA ALA A 35 -1.05 -9.21 5.44
C ALA A 35 -2.46 -8.78 5.86
N TYR A 36 -2.59 -7.55 6.41
CA TYR A 36 -3.88 -6.95 6.74
C TYR A 36 -4.85 -6.98 5.55
N ALA A 37 -4.37 -6.58 4.36
CA ALA A 37 -5.23 -6.52 3.19
C ALA A 37 -5.73 -7.90 2.71
N PHE A 38 -4.96 -8.98 2.93
CA PHE A 38 -5.43 -10.35 2.71
C PHE A 38 -6.40 -10.81 3.81
N GLU A 39 -6.08 -10.57 5.08
CA GLU A 39 -6.93 -10.95 6.22
C GLU A 39 -8.31 -10.28 6.16
N GLN A 40 -8.37 -9.04 5.68
CA GLN A 40 -9.62 -8.29 5.51
C GLN A 40 -10.31 -8.51 4.15
N GLY A 41 -9.75 -9.34 3.26
CA GLY A 41 -10.33 -9.61 1.94
C GLY A 41 -10.33 -8.43 0.96
N ILE A 42 -9.50 -7.41 1.19
CA ILE A 42 -9.34 -6.24 0.30
C ILE A 42 -8.62 -6.63 -0.99
N VAL A 43 -7.67 -7.56 -0.89
CA VAL A 43 -6.99 -8.18 -2.03
C VAL A 43 -7.12 -9.70 -1.93
N VAL A 44 -7.28 -10.32 -3.09
CA VAL A 44 -7.30 -11.77 -3.25
C VAL A 44 -6.05 -12.21 -3.99
N ARG A 45 -5.57 -13.43 -3.69
CA ARG A 45 -4.50 -14.03 -4.47
C ARG A 45 -5.04 -14.28 -5.88
N ARG A 46 -4.48 -13.61 -6.88
CA ARG A 46 -4.74 -13.96 -8.28
C ARG A 46 -4.03 -15.27 -8.58
N ALA A 47 -4.76 -16.19 -9.21
CA ALA A 47 -4.25 -17.47 -9.71
C ALA A 47 -3.38 -17.24 -10.96
#